data_AF-A0A8C9SU53-F1
#
_entry.id   AF-A0A8C9SU53-F1
#
_cell.length_a   1.000
_cell.length_b   1.000
_cell.length_c   1.000
_cell.angle_alpha   90.00
_cell.angle_beta   90.00
_cell.angle_gamma   90.00
#
_symmetry.space_group_name_H-M   'P 1'
#
loop_
_entity.id
_entity.type
_entity.pdbx_description
1 polymer ?
#
loop_
_entity_poly.entity_id
_entity_poly.type
_entity_poly.pdbx_seq_one_letter_code
_entity_poly.pdbx_strand_id
1 'polypeptide(L)'
;GKVPFSQFLFLCPMRYLLNQLLWTRSGSKKNPSSSAFVQINQKYYATDSAEYPDLRKHNNCMASQLTPAIYARLCDKATPNGFTLDQAIQTGVDNPGHPFIKTVGMVAGDEESYEVFAEIFDPVIKERHNGYDPQTMTHPTDLDASKIRSGQFDERYVLSSRVRTGRSIRGLSLPPACTRAERREVERVVVDALNGLQGDLKGRYYSLTQMTEQEQQQLIDDHFLFDKPVSPLLTCAGMARDWPDARGIWHNDQKTFLIWINEEDHTRVISMEKGGNMKRVFERFCKGLQEVERLIQEKGWEFMWNERLGYILTCPSNLGTGLRAGVHVKLPRLSKDARLQKILNNLRLQKRGTGGVDTAAVGSTFDISNLDRLGKSEVELVQIVVDGVNYLIDCEKRLEKGQDIRIPPPISQFK
;
A
#
# COMPACT_ATOMS: atom_id res chain seq x y z
N GLY A 1 -48.62 21.29 2.43
CA GLY A 1 -49.34 21.07 1.16
C GLY A 1 -48.59 20.05 0.34
N LYS A 2 -49.28 18.98 -0.09
CA LYS A 2 -48.90 18.07 -1.19
C LYS A 2 -48.94 18.88 -2.51
N VAL A 3 -48.20 18.65 -3.60
CA VAL A 3 -48.07 17.56 -4.64
C VAL A 3 -47.19 18.20 -5.79
N PRO A 4 -46.66 17.57 -6.88
CA PRO A 4 -46.23 16.18 -7.25
C PRO A 4 -44.70 16.12 -7.59
N PHE A 5 -43.97 15.00 -7.73
CA PHE A 5 -44.11 13.69 -8.43
C PHE A 5 -44.21 13.74 -9.97
N SER A 6 -43.08 13.89 -10.68
CA SER A 6 -42.83 13.18 -11.95
C SER A 6 -41.38 13.29 -12.42
N GLN A 7 -40.89 12.18 -13.01
CA GLN A 7 -39.71 12.03 -13.88
C GLN A 7 -38.31 12.04 -13.23
N PHE A 8 -37.80 10.85 -12.90
CA PHE A 8 -36.53 10.33 -13.40
C PHE A 8 -36.50 8.81 -13.15
N LEU A 9 -36.72 8.03 -14.21
CA LEU A 9 -36.70 6.58 -14.22
C LEU A 9 -35.73 6.16 -15.34
N PHE A 10 -34.96 5.10 -15.06
CA PHE A 10 -34.05 4.33 -15.91
C PHE A 10 -32.58 4.77 -15.99
N LEU A 11 -31.74 4.06 -15.23
CA LEU A 11 -30.77 3.09 -15.75
C LEU A 11 -30.23 2.25 -14.57
N CYS A 12 -30.88 1.11 -14.32
CA CYS A 12 -30.39 0.08 -13.41
C CYS A 12 -29.80 -1.05 -14.27
N PRO A 13 -28.58 -1.58 -14.00
CA PRO A 13 -27.99 -2.61 -14.84
C PRO A 13 -28.79 -3.92 -14.73
N MET A 14 -29.21 -4.46 -15.88
CA MET A 14 -29.83 -5.76 -16.04
C MET A 14 -28.89 -6.92 -15.67
N ARG A 15 -28.57 -7.08 -14.38
CA ARG A 15 -27.93 -8.31 -13.85
C ARG A 15 -28.78 -9.01 -12.79
N TYR A 16 -29.73 -8.31 -12.18
CA TYR A 16 -30.55 -8.86 -11.10
C TYR A 16 -31.86 -9.52 -11.59
N LEU A 17 -32.38 -9.14 -12.75
CA LEU A 17 -33.69 -9.61 -13.24
C LEU A 17 -33.67 -10.96 -13.97
N LEU A 18 -32.52 -11.43 -14.47
CA LEU A 18 -32.46 -12.72 -15.18
C LEU A 18 -32.51 -13.93 -14.23
N ASN A 19 -32.03 -13.80 -12.99
CA ASN A 19 -31.99 -14.91 -12.04
C ASN A 19 -33.34 -15.21 -11.36
N GLN A 20 -34.33 -14.30 -11.43
CA GLN A 20 -35.66 -14.54 -10.85
C GLN A 20 -36.72 -14.99 -11.87
N LEU A 21 -36.50 -14.77 -13.17
CA LEU A 21 -37.47 -15.10 -14.23
C LEU A 21 -37.38 -16.56 -14.72
N LEU A 22 -36.37 -17.33 -14.30
CA LEU A 22 -36.22 -18.74 -14.67
C LEU A 22 -36.70 -19.74 -13.59
N TRP A 23 -37.30 -19.26 -12.49
CA TRP A 23 -37.74 -20.13 -11.39
C TRP A 23 -39.27 -20.29 -11.26
N THR A 24 -40.03 -19.87 -12.25
CA THR A 24 -41.50 -20.02 -12.25
C THR A 24 -42.07 -20.28 -13.65
N ARG A 25 -41.77 -21.43 -14.25
CA ARG A 25 -42.76 -22.22 -15.04
C ARG A 25 -42.19 -23.52 -15.59
N SER A 26 -42.97 -24.57 -15.35
CA SER A 26 -42.97 -25.91 -15.96
C SER A 26 -41.76 -26.82 -15.69
N GLY A 27 -42.03 -27.88 -14.93
CA GLY A 27 -41.10 -28.98 -14.70
C GLY A 27 -40.83 -29.79 -15.97
N SER A 28 -39.56 -29.95 -16.29
CA SER A 28 -39.03 -31.16 -16.92
C SER A 28 -37.53 -31.24 -16.61
N LYS A 29 -37.08 -32.40 -16.10
CA LYS A 29 -35.67 -32.68 -15.86
C LYS A 29 -34.98 -32.92 -17.21
N LYS A 30 -34.24 -31.92 -17.71
CA LYS A 30 -33.14 -32.12 -18.66
C LYS A 30 -32.01 -31.15 -18.29
N ASN A 31 -30.85 -31.68 -17.91
CA ASN A 31 -29.61 -30.91 -17.77
C ASN A 31 -29.24 -30.33 -19.15
N PRO A 32 -29.14 -29.01 -19.31
CA PRO A 32 -28.51 -28.44 -20.51
C PRO A 32 -27.00 -28.69 -20.42
N SER A 33 -26.43 -29.23 -21.49
CA SER A 33 -25.00 -29.42 -21.65
C SER A 33 -24.24 -28.08 -21.52
N SER A 34 -23.03 -28.15 -20.94
CA SER A 34 -22.09 -27.04 -20.72
C SER A 34 -21.77 -26.21 -21.97
N SER A 35 -22.05 -26.72 -23.18
CA SER A 35 -21.83 -25.99 -24.44
C SER A 35 -22.78 -24.81 -24.67
N ALA A 36 -24.01 -24.85 -24.14
CA ALA A 36 -25.02 -23.82 -24.39
C ALA A 36 -24.76 -22.53 -23.60
N PHE A 37 -24.18 -22.64 -22.39
CA PHE A 37 -23.74 -21.48 -21.60
C PHE A 37 -22.52 -20.79 -22.21
N VAL A 38 -21.61 -21.56 -22.81
CA VAL A 38 -20.41 -21.04 -23.48
C VAL A 38 -20.78 -20.26 -24.77
N GLN A 39 -21.78 -20.72 -25.53
CA GLN A 39 -22.18 -20.08 -26.78
C GLN A 39 -22.96 -18.77 -26.62
N ILE A 40 -23.64 -18.54 -25.49
CA ILE A 40 -24.44 -17.32 -25.28
C ILE A 40 -23.54 -16.13 -24.92
N ASN A 41 -22.42 -16.34 -24.22
CA ASN A 41 -21.46 -15.27 -23.90
C ASN A 41 -20.61 -14.83 -25.10
N GLN A 42 -20.34 -15.72 -26.05
CA GLN A 42 -19.54 -15.41 -27.25
C GLN A 42 -20.24 -14.45 -28.24
N LYS A 43 -21.54 -14.20 -28.10
CA LYS A 43 -22.33 -13.45 -29.09
C LYS A 43 -22.52 -11.96 -28.78
N TYR A 44 -22.13 -11.48 -27.59
CA TYR A 44 -22.40 -10.09 -27.16
C TYR A 44 -21.20 -9.13 -27.15
N TYR A 45 -19.97 -9.63 -27.28
CA TYR A 45 -18.77 -8.78 -27.22
C TYR A 45 -17.97 -8.92 -28.51
N ALA A 46 -18.25 -8.01 -29.45
CA ALA A 46 -17.49 -7.92 -30.68
C ALA A 46 -16.22 -7.07 -30.42
N THR A 47 -15.07 -7.74 -30.43
CA THR A 47 -13.69 -7.24 -30.37
C THR A 47 -13.17 -6.83 -28.99
N ASP A 48 -12.00 -7.33 -28.63
CA ASP A 48 -11.20 -6.99 -27.42
C ASP A 48 -10.92 -5.48 -27.30
N SER A 49 -11.14 -4.71 -28.38
CA SER A 49 -11.04 -3.24 -28.39
C SER A 49 -12.27 -2.52 -27.83
N ALA A 50 -13.44 -3.19 -27.75
CA ALA A 50 -14.69 -2.56 -27.33
C ALA A 50 -14.73 -2.22 -25.84
N GLU A 51 -14.04 -3.00 -25.01
CA GLU A 51 -13.95 -2.81 -23.55
C GLU A 51 -12.68 -2.04 -23.12
N TYR A 52 -11.84 -1.61 -24.09
CA TYR A 52 -10.63 -0.85 -23.77
C TYR A 52 -10.98 0.49 -23.09
N PRO A 53 -10.38 0.82 -21.94
CA PRO A 53 -10.78 2.01 -21.18
C PRO A 53 -10.38 3.33 -21.86
N ASP A 54 -11.23 4.35 -21.75
CA ASP A 54 -10.87 5.71 -22.16
C ASP A 54 -9.96 6.38 -21.12
N LEU A 55 -8.67 6.39 -21.41
CA LEU A 55 -7.63 6.92 -20.52
C LEU A 55 -7.05 8.27 -20.98
N ARG A 56 -7.72 8.98 -21.91
CA ARG A 56 -7.19 10.21 -22.53
C ARG A 56 -6.89 11.36 -21.55
N LYS A 57 -7.50 11.35 -20.37
CA LYS A 57 -7.35 12.39 -19.33
C LYS A 57 -6.66 11.88 -18.07
N HIS A 58 -6.04 10.70 -18.14
CA HIS A 58 -5.49 10.01 -16.99
C HIS A 58 -3.99 10.26 -16.85
N ASN A 59 -3.56 10.45 -15.60
CA ASN A 59 -2.17 10.66 -15.20
C ASN A 59 -1.84 9.74 -14.01
N ASN A 60 -1.78 8.45 -14.31
CA ASN A 60 -1.27 7.40 -13.42
C ASN A 60 -0.37 6.44 -14.20
N CYS A 61 0.44 5.63 -13.51
CA CYS A 61 1.42 4.74 -14.17
C CYS A 61 0.72 3.70 -15.06
N MET A 62 -0.37 3.08 -14.59
CA MET A 62 -1.17 2.12 -15.37
C MET A 62 -1.60 2.72 -16.71
N ALA A 63 -2.19 3.92 -16.70
CA ALA A 63 -2.63 4.59 -17.93
C ALA A 63 -1.46 5.00 -18.86
N SER A 64 -0.26 5.19 -18.30
CA SER A 64 0.94 5.49 -19.09
C SER A 64 1.51 4.25 -19.80
N GLN A 65 1.23 3.05 -19.28
CA GLN A 65 1.81 1.78 -19.76
C GLN A 65 0.80 0.89 -20.49
N LEU A 66 -0.50 1.03 -20.23
CA LEU A 66 -1.53 0.23 -20.88
C LEU A 66 -1.63 0.59 -22.37
N THR A 67 -1.67 -0.45 -23.21
CA THR A 67 -1.87 -0.31 -24.66
C THR A 67 -2.99 -1.24 -25.11
N PRO A 68 -3.68 -0.96 -26.23
CA PRO A 68 -4.70 -1.85 -26.77
C PRO A 68 -4.19 -3.28 -27.00
N ALA A 69 -2.91 -3.42 -27.38
CA ALA A 69 -2.30 -4.73 -27.59
C ALA A 69 -2.07 -5.51 -26.29
N ILE A 70 -1.63 -4.83 -25.22
CA ILE A 70 -1.48 -5.45 -23.89
C ILE A 70 -2.86 -5.83 -23.34
N TYR A 71 -3.84 -4.94 -23.44
CA TYR A 71 -5.21 -5.20 -22.96
C TYR A 71 -5.82 -6.42 -23.65
N ALA A 72 -5.80 -6.48 -24.99
CA ALA A 72 -6.35 -7.61 -25.75
C ALA A 72 -5.69 -8.96 -25.41
N ARG A 73 -4.39 -8.96 -25.04
CA ARG A 73 -3.70 -10.21 -24.61
C ARG A 73 -4.04 -10.66 -23.20
N LEU A 74 -4.50 -9.75 -22.35
CA LEU A 74 -4.65 -9.98 -20.91
C LEU A 74 -6.12 -9.95 -20.44
N CYS A 75 -7.05 -9.36 -21.19
CA CYS A 75 -8.44 -9.14 -20.77
C CYS A 75 -9.19 -10.45 -20.48
N ASP A 76 -8.91 -11.52 -21.23
CA ASP A 76 -9.52 -12.85 -21.03
C ASP A 76 -8.76 -13.71 -20.01
N LYS A 77 -7.65 -13.22 -19.43
CA LYS A 77 -6.89 -13.96 -18.42
C LYS A 77 -7.47 -13.71 -17.03
N ALA A 78 -7.42 -14.75 -16.22
CA ALA A 78 -7.71 -14.69 -14.80
C ALA A 78 -6.65 -15.46 -14.00
N THR A 79 -6.42 -15.03 -12.77
CA THR A 79 -5.57 -15.75 -11.80
C THR A 79 -6.26 -17.05 -11.37
N PRO A 80 -5.57 -17.97 -10.67
CA PRO A 80 -6.19 -19.19 -10.15
C PRO A 80 -7.43 -18.93 -9.27
N ASN A 81 -7.47 -17.79 -8.57
CA ASN A 81 -8.60 -17.37 -7.74
C ASN A 81 -9.65 -16.53 -8.49
N GLY A 82 -9.48 -16.36 -9.80
CA GLY A 82 -10.43 -15.67 -10.67
C GLY A 82 -10.30 -14.14 -10.68
N PHE A 83 -9.19 -13.57 -10.21
CA PHE A 83 -8.94 -12.14 -10.31
C PHE A 83 -8.57 -11.76 -11.75
N THR A 84 -9.18 -10.70 -12.29
CA THR A 84 -9.04 -10.30 -13.70
C THR A 84 -8.22 -9.03 -13.89
N LEU A 85 -7.81 -8.78 -15.14
CA LEU A 85 -7.14 -7.53 -15.50
C LEU A 85 -7.99 -6.30 -15.17
N ASP A 86 -9.29 -6.32 -15.51
CA ASP A 86 -10.18 -5.18 -15.27
C ASP A 86 -10.27 -4.85 -13.78
N GLN A 87 -10.34 -5.87 -12.91
CA GLN A 87 -10.30 -5.66 -11.46
C GLN A 87 -8.97 -5.05 -11.00
N ALA A 88 -7.86 -5.47 -11.59
CA ALA A 88 -6.54 -4.93 -11.27
C ALA A 88 -6.42 -3.43 -11.61
N ILE A 89 -6.96 -3.01 -12.77
CA ILE A 89 -6.82 -1.63 -13.27
C ILE A 89 -7.98 -0.70 -12.89
N GLN A 90 -9.09 -1.22 -12.35
CA GLN A 90 -10.31 -0.45 -12.09
C GLN A 90 -10.05 0.85 -11.31
N THR A 91 -9.23 0.77 -10.25
CA THR A 91 -8.90 1.96 -9.46
C THR A 91 -8.20 3.05 -10.29
N GLY A 92 -7.37 2.69 -11.26
CA GLY A 92 -6.74 3.65 -12.16
C GLY A 92 -7.68 4.19 -13.22
N VAL A 93 -8.63 3.39 -13.70
CA VAL A 93 -9.68 3.84 -14.64
C VAL A 93 -10.61 4.84 -13.96
N ASP A 94 -11.03 4.56 -12.73
CA ASP A 94 -11.95 5.42 -11.97
C ASP A 94 -11.28 6.70 -11.45
N ASN A 95 -9.96 6.69 -11.27
CA ASN A 95 -9.20 7.80 -10.71
C ASN A 95 -8.21 8.37 -11.75
N PRO A 96 -8.60 9.41 -12.52
CA PRO A 96 -7.77 9.98 -13.57
C PRO A 96 -6.50 10.66 -13.05
N GLY A 97 -6.41 10.96 -11.76
CA GLY A 97 -5.21 11.49 -11.13
C GLY A 97 -5.42 11.69 -9.64
N HIS A 98 -4.40 12.21 -8.98
CA HIS A 98 -4.47 12.58 -7.57
C HIS A 98 -3.93 13.99 -7.38
N PRO A 99 -4.51 14.83 -6.50
CA PRO A 99 -4.13 16.23 -6.36
C PRO A 99 -2.65 16.48 -6.02
N PHE A 100 -2.00 15.50 -5.38
CA PHE A 100 -0.66 15.67 -4.81
C PHE A 100 0.45 14.82 -5.46
N ILE A 101 0.12 13.72 -6.13
CA ILE A 101 1.10 12.74 -6.61
C ILE A 101 0.63 12.03 -7.89
N LYS A 102 1.57 11.55 -8.72
CA LYS A 102 1.27 10.55 -9.75
C LYS A 102 1.03 9.20 -9.07
N THR A 103 -0.15 8.62 -9.22
CA THR A 103 -0.52 7.33 -8.61
C THR A 103 -0.12 6.16 -9.50
N VAL A 104 -0.13 4.94 -8.94
CA VAL A 104 0.12 3.72 -9.71
C VAL A 104 -1.05 3.41 -10.65
N GLY A 105 -2.29 3.45 -10.15
CA GLY A 105 -3.49 3.17 -10.94
C GLY A 105 -3.80 1.69 -11.16
N MET A 106 -3.18 0.78 -10.42
CA MET A 106 -3.55 -0.63 -10.40
C MET A 106 -3.14 -1.31 -9.10
N VAL A 107 -3.78 -2.45 -8.80
CA VAL A 107 -3.56 -3.28 -7.60
C VAL A 107 -3.48 -4.76 -7.98
N ALA A 108 -2.83 -5.56 -7.14
CA ALA A 108 -2.88 -7.02 -7.21
C ALA A 108 -4.01 -7.57 -6.32
N GLY A 109 -4.73 -8.57 -6.81
CA GLY A 109 -5.78 -9.26 -6.05
C GLY A 109 -5.26 -10.48 -5.28
N ASP A 110 -4.15 -11.04 -5.74
CA ASP A 110 -3.47 -12.22 -5.18
C ASP A 110 -1.99 -12.22 -5.61
N GLU A 111 -1.21 -13.21 -5.16
CA GLU A 111 0.23 -13.30 -5.45
C GLU A 111 0.48 -13.49 -6.97
N GLU A 112 -0.34 -14.33 -7.59
CA GLU A 112 -0.28 -14.71 -9.00
C GLU A 112 -0.60 -13.58 -9.96
N SER A 113 -1.33 -12.55 -9.51
CA SER A 113 -1.60 -11.34 -10.29
C SER A 113 -0.33 -10.73 -10.90
N TYR A 114 0.78 -10.75 -10.16
CA TYR A 114 2.08 -10.21 -10.61
C TYR A 114 2.75 -11.04 -11.69
N GLU A 115 2.34 -12.30 -11.89
CA GLU A 115 2.84 -13.19 -12.93
C GLU A 115 1.87 -13.23 -14.12
N VAL A 116 0.59 -13.49 -13.87
CA VAL A 116 -0.46 -13.60 -14.91
C VAL A 116 -0.57 -12.32 -15.73
N PHE A 117 -0.45 -11.17 -15.07
CA PHE A 117 -0.52 -9.84 -15.70
C PHE A 117 0.84 -9.13 -15.74
N ALA A 118 1.96 -9.88 -15.71
CA ALA A 118 3.32 -9.32 -15.70
C ALA A 118 3.56 -8.32 -16.84
N GLU A 119 2.95 -8.54 -18.02
CA GLU A 119 3.11 -7.68 -19.19
C GLU A 119 2.63 -6.23 -18.97
N ILE A 120 1.70 -5.99 -18.02
CA ILE A 120 1.35 -4.63 -17.57
C ILE A 120 2.01 -4.26 -16.23
N PHE A 121 2.17 -5.21 -15.29
CA PHE A 121 2.79 -4.92 -14.00
C PHE A 121 4.26 -4.54 -14.12
N ASP A 122 5.06 -5.25 -14.91
CA ASP A 122 6.50 -5.00 -15.05
C ASP A 122 6.83 -3.58 -15.53
N PRO A 123 6.24 -3.06 -16.63
CA PRO A 123 6.49 -1.68 -17.05
C PRO A 123 5.98 -0.64 -16.03
N VAL A 124 4.86 -0.92 -15.34
CA VAL A 124 4.34 -0.04 -14.27
C VAL A 124 5.29 -0.02 -13.07
N ILE A 125 5.84 -1.17 -12.68
CA ILE A 125 6.85 -1.31 -11.62
C ILE A 125 8.10 -0.52 -12.01
N LYS A 126 8.58 -0.69 -13.25
CA LYS A 126 9.75 0.02 -13.76
C LYS A 126 9.59 1.52 -13.75
N GLU A 127 8.45 2.04 -14.18
CA GLU A 127 8.14 3.46 -14.10
C GLU A 127 8.10 3.93 -12.64
N ARG A 128 7.35 3.22 -11.78
CA ARG A 128 7.10 3.64 -10.41
C ARG A 128 8.35 3.61 -9.54
N HIS A 129 9.26 2.68 -9.79
CA HIS A 129 10.50 2.47 -9.05
C HIS A 129 11.74 2.94 -9.84
N ASN A 130 11.57 3.96 -10.70
CA ASN A 130 12.65 4.73 -11.31
C ASN A 130 13.69 3.89 -12.08
N GLY A 131 13.21 2.89 -12.81
CA GLY A 131 14.04 2.07 -13.69
C GLY A 131 14.35 0.67 -13.16
N TYR A 132 13.90 0.29 -11.96
CA TYR A 132 14.01 -1.09 -11.50
C TYR A 132 13.22 -2.01 -12.44
N ASP A 133 13.92 -2.90 -13.14
CA ASP A 133 13.30 -3.77 -14.13
C ASP A 133 13.16 -5.20 -13.59
N PRO A 134 11.95 -5.63 -13.20
CA PRO A 134 11.76 -6.95 -12.57
C PRO A 134 12.03 -8.13 -13.52
N GLN A 135 12.25 -7.89 -14.82
CA GLN A 135 12.63 -8.93 -15.78
C GLN A 135 14.15 -9.19 -15.79
N THR A 136 14.95 -8.24 -15.32
CA THR A 136 16.42 -8.29 -15.43
C THR A 136 17.15 -8.04 -14.11
N MET A 137 16.44 -7.61 -13.08
CA MET A 137 16.99 -7.28 -11.77
C MET A 137 16.39 -8.17 -10.68
N THR A 138 17.15 -8.34 -9.59
CA THR A 138 16.72 -9.00 -8.36
C THR A 138 16.73 -8.02 -7.19
N HIS A 139 15.91 -8.31 -6.18
CA HIS A 139 15.73 -7.41 -5.04
C HIS A 139 16.53 -7.89 -3.81
N PRO A 140 17.44 -7.06 -3.26
CA PRO A 140 18.12 -7.39 -2.02
C PRO A 140 17.23 -7.12 -0.79
N THR A 141 17.14 -8.09 0.12
CA THR A 141 16.56 -7.93 1.45
C THR A 141 17.67 -7.95 2.51
N ASP A 142 17.70 -6.95 3.39
CA ASP A 142 18.70 -6.86 4.47
C ASP A 142 18.09 -6.20 5.70
N LEU A 143 17.75 -7.02 6.71
CA LEU A 143 17.19 -6.58 7.99
C LEU A 143 18.24 -6.55 9.11
N ASP A 144 19.53 -6.53 8.80
CA ASP A 144 20.59 -6.39 9.80
C ASP A 144 20.73 -4.94 10.30
N ALA A 145 20.01 -4.61 11.37
CA ALA A 145 20.01 -3.28 11.96
C ALA A 145 21.39 -2.82 12.48
N SER A 146 22.34 -3.74 12.72
CA SER A 146 23.68 -3.39 13.19
C SER A 146 24.48 -2.56 12.17
N LYS A 147 24.12 -2.69 10.88
CA LYS A 147 24.75 -1.97 9.76
C LYS A 147 24.37 -0.49 9.69
N ILE A 148 23.36 -0.04 10.45
CA ILE A 148 22.98 1.38 10.48
C ILE A 148 24.07 2.18 11.21
N ARG A 149 24.64 3.13 10.47
CA ARG A 149 25.65 4.07 10.96
C ARG A 149 24.99 5.39 11.30
N SER A 150 25.37 5.98 12.42
CA SER A 150 24.63 7.10 13.01
C SER A 150 23.18 6.69 13.30
N GLY A 151 22.23 7.62 13.23
CA GLY A 151 20.80 7.36 13.44
C GLY A 151 20.23 7.99 14.70
N GLN A 152 20.98 8.87 15.36
CA GLN A 152 20.45 9.84 16.31
C GLN A 152 20.40 11.22 15.64
N PHE A 153 19.20 11.76 15.46
CA PHE A 153 18.98 13.10 14.92
C PHE A 153 18.99 14.19 16.02
N ASP A 154 19.15 15.44 15.60
CA ASP A 154 19.00 16.61 16.47
C ASP A 154 17.51 16.83 16.81
N GLU A 155 17.15 16.55 18.06
CA GLU A 155 15.75 16.54 18.53
C GLU A 155 15.12 17.93 18.66
N ARG A 156 15.90 19.00 18.45
CA ARG A 156 15.34 20.34 18.25
C ARG A 156 14.55 20.44 16.96
N TYR A 157 14.94 19.65 15.94
CA TYR A 157 14.32 19.62 14.63
C TYR A 157 13.43 18.39 14.47
N VAL A 158 13.90 17.20 14.85
CA VAL A 158 13.15 15.94 14.70
C VAL A 158 12.27 15.65 15.90
N LEU A 159 10.97 15.53 15.67
CA LEU A 159 9.94 15.34 16.71
C LEU A 159 9.60 13.87 16.95
N SER A 160 9.69 13.06 15.91
CA SER A 160 9.41 11.63 15.97
C SER A 160 10.05 10.91 14.80
N SER A 161 10.38 9.64 15.01
CA SER A 161 10.97 8.74 14.04
C SER A 161 10.09 7.50 13.87
N ARG A 162 9.91 7.04 12.63
CA ARG A 162 9.02 5.92 12.31
C ARG A 162 9.54 5.10 11.14
N VAL A 163 9.48 3.78 11.28
CA VAL A 163 9.72 2.82 10.19
C VAL A 163 8.48 1.96 10.05
N ARG A 164 7.98 1.81 8.82
CA ARG A 164 6.88 0.90 8.52
C ARG A 164 7.19 0.01 7.33
N THR A 165 6.56 -1.15 7.26
CA THR A 165 6.45 -1.99 6.06
C THR A 165 5.06 -2.67 6.01
N GLY A 166 4.81 -3.47 4.98
CA GLY A 166 3.71 -4.43 4.96
C GLY A 166 4.21 -5.86 4.76
N ARG A 167 3.39 -6.83 5.16
CA ARG A 167 3.56 -8.24 4.81
C ARG A 167 2.23 -8.87 4.42
N SER A 168 2.26 -9.74 3.42
CA SER A 168 1.12 -10.53 2.95
C SER A 168 1.34 -12.00 3.26
N ILE A 169 0.28 -12.68 3.69
CA ILE A 169 0.29 -14.11 4.03
C ILE A 169 0.03 -14.91 2.76
N ARG A 170 0.96 -15.78 2.37
CA ARG A 170 0.86 -16.61 1.16
C ARG A 170 -0.34 -17.55 1.23
N GLY A 171 -0.99 -17.76 0.09
CA GLY A 171 -2.16 -18.63 -0.05
C GLY A 171 -3.50 -17.96 0.31
N LEU A 172 -3.51 -16.70 0.71
CA LEU A 172 -4.72 -15.91 0.96
C LEU A 172 -4.75 -14.71 0.01
N SER A 173 -5.89 -14.46 -0.64
CA SER A 173 -6.03 -13.33 -1.56
C SER A 173 -5.80 -11.99 -0.85
N LEU A 174 -5.27 -11.01 -1.57
CA LEU A 174 -5.01 -9.64 -1.10
C LEU A 174 -6.33 -8.87 -0.88
N PRO A 175 -6.33 -7.75 -0.13
CA PRO A 175 -7.54 -6.99 0.22
C PRO A 175 -8.51 -6.65 -0.93
N PRO A 176 -8.06 -6.37 -2.18
CA PRO A 176 -8.97 -6.12 -3.30
C PRO A 176 -9.89 -7.30 -3.59
N ALA A 177 -9.38 -8.53 -3.50
CA ALA A 177 -10.09 -9.74 -3.93
C ALA A 177 -10.58 -10.63 -2.78
N CYS A 178 -9.99 -10.52 -1.59
CA CYS A 178 -10.28 -11.46 -0.49
C CYS A 178 -11.76 -11.53 -0.11
N THR A 179 -12.21 -12.75 0.14
CA THR A 179 -13.51 -13.02 0.76
C THR A 179 -13.48 -12.68 2.25
N ARG A 180 -14.66 -12.62 2.89
CA ARG A 180 -14.73 -12.48 4.35
C ARG A 180 -14.02 -13.63 5.08
N ALA A 181 -14.07 -14.84 4.52
CA ALA A 181 -13.43 -16.01 5.13
C ALA A 181 -11.90 -15.88 5.11
N GLU A 182 -11.31 -15.57 3.95
CA GLU A 182 -9.86 -15.35 3.84
C GLU A 182 -9.39 -14.20 4.74
N ARG A 183 -10.15 -13.11 4.79
CA ARG A 183 -9.81 -11.96 5.64
C ARG A 183 -9.79 -12.32 7.13
N ARG A 184 -10.78 -13.09 7.59
CA ARG A 184 -10.83 -13.62 8.96
C ARG A 184 -9.71 -14.60 9.23
N GLU A 185 -9.29 -15.37 8.24
CA GLU A 185 -8.13 -16.26 8.36
C GLU A 185 -6.82 -15.48 8.48
N VAL A 186 -6.65 -14.39 7.72
CA VAL A 186 -5.51 -13.47 7.92
C VAL A 186 -5.51 -12.92 9.34
N GLU A 187 -6.65 -12.44 9.84
CA GLU A 187 -6.77 -11.93 11.22
C GLU A 187 -6.36 -13.00 12.23
N ARG A 188 -6.91 -14.22 12.11
CA ARG A 188 -6.63 -15.34 13.01
C ARG A 188 -5.14 -15.69 13.02
N VAL A 189 -4.55 -15.91 11.84
CA VAL A 189 -3.13 -16.29 11.70
C VAL A 189 -2.22 -15.24 12.31
N VAL A 190 -2.47 -13.96 12.00
CA VAL A 190 -1.64 -12.87 12.50
C VAL A 190 -1.81 -12.73 14.01
N VAL A 191 -3.04 -12.68 14.53
CA VAL A 191 -3.29 -12.53 15.98
C VAL A 191 -2.69 -13.69 16.77
N ASP A 192 -2.82 -14.93 16.30
CA ASP A 192 -2.22 -16.11 16.93
C ASP A 192 -0.69 -16.00 17.03
N ALA A 193 -0.04 -15.51 15.96
CA ALA A 193 1.40 -15.25 15.99
C ALA A 193 1.75 -14.11 16.96
N LEU A 194 1.00 -13.00 16.95
CA LEU A 194 1.26 -11.85 17.83
C LEU A 194 1.09 -12.16 19.31
N ASN A 195 0.23 -13.10 19.67
CA ASN A 195 0.09 -13.61 21.04
C ASN A 195 1.35 -14.34 21.54
N GLY A 196 2.21 -14.80 20.63
CA GLY A 196 3.50 -15.41 20.95
C GLY A 196 4.59 -14.42 21.34
N LEU A 197 4.43 -13.12 21.02
CA LEU A 197 5.46 -12.11 21.28
C LEU A 197 5.68 -11.88 22.79
N GLN A 198 6.95 -11.80 23.19
CA GLN A 198 7.38 -11.66 24.58
C GLN A 198 8.22 -10.40 24.81
N GLY A 199 8.52 -10.10 26.07
CA GLY A 199 9.40 -9.01 26.47
C GLY A 199 8.88 -7.64 26.06
N ASP A 200 9.74 -6.79 25.49
CA ASP A 200 9.41 -5.44 25.01
C ASP A 200 8.49 -5.45 23.77
N LEU A 201 8.30 -6.61 23.14
CA LEU A 201 7.38 -6.80 22.03
C LEU A 201 6.03 -7.41 22.47
N LYS A 202 5.85 -7.74 23.75
CA LYS A 202 4.55 -8.20 24.25
C LYS A 202 3.51 -7.10 24.10
N GLY A 203 2.30 -7.47 23.68
CA GLY A 203 1.23 -6.52 23.40
C GLY A 203 -0.16 -7.13 23.40
N ARG A 204 -1.12 -6.33 22.93
CA ARG A 204 -2.53 -6.69 22.87
C ARG A 204 -3.13 -6.33 21.53
N TYR A 205 -4.00 -7.22 21.05
CA TYR A 205 -4.85 -6.99 19.87
C TYR A 205 -6.19 -6.35 20.26
N TYR A 206 -6.64 -5.42 19.42
CA TYR A 206 -7.91 -4.72 19.53
C TYR A 206 -8.65 -4.85 18.19
N SER A 207 -9.71 -5.67 18.18
CA SER A 207 -10.59 -5.79 17.02
C SER A 207 -11.45 -4.52 16.88
N LEU A 208 -11.51 -3.94 15.68
CA LEU A 208 -12.33 -2.75 15.43
C LEU A 208 -13.84 -3.01 15.64
N THR A 209 -14.28 -4.27 15.55
CA THR A 209 -15.70 -4.63 15.75
C THR A 209 -16.09 -4.65 17.23
N GLN A 210 -15.11 -4.84 18.13
CA GLN A 210 -15.32 -4.98 19.57
C GLN A 210 -14.71 -3.83 20.38
N MET A 211 -14.10 -2.86 19.70
CA MET A 211 -13.45 -1.72 20.32
C MET A 211 -14.49 -0.78 20.93
N THR A 212 -14.28 -0.39 22.18
CA THR A 212 -15.12 0.64 22.82
C THR A 212 -14.81 2.02 22.26
N GLU A 213 -15.76 2.96 22.34
CA GLU A 213 -15.54 4.36 21.92
C GLU A 213 -14.35 5.00 22.63
N GLN A 214 -14.11 4.65 23.90
CA GLN A 214 -12.98 5.15 24.68
C GLN A 214 -11.63 4.62 24.15
N GLU A 215 -11.54 3.31 23.88
CA GLU A 215 -10.34 2.71 23.28
C GLU A 215 -10.08 3.30 21.89
N GLN A 216 -11.14 3.47 21.10
CA GLN A 216 -11.06 4.05 19.77
C GLN A 216 -10.52 5.48 19.84
N GLN A 217 -11.10 6.33 20.70
CA GLN A 217 -10.65 7.71 20.87
C GLN A 217 -9.21 7.77 21.35
N GLN A 218 -8.82 6.92 22.31
CA GLN A 218 -7.44 6.87 22.79
C GLN A 218 -6.45 6.53 21.66
N LEU A 219 -6.79 5.55 20.80
CA LEU A 219 -5.94 5.16 19.68
C LEU A 219 -5.89 6.23 18.58
N ILE A 220 -6.96 7.02 18.41
CA ILE A 220 -6.97 8.19 17.53
C ILE A 220 -6.05 9.29 18.08
N ASP A 221 -6.18 9.62 19.37
CA ASP A 221 -5.40 10.65 20.05
C ASP A 221 -3.90 10.32 20.04
N ASP A 222 -3.57 9.03 20.16
CA ASP A 222 -2.19 8.56 20.08
C ASP A 222 -1.64 8.48 18.64
N HIS A 223 -2.47 8.76 17.62
CA HIS A 223 -2.18 8.59 16.19
C HIS A 223 -1.84 7.15 15.76
N PHE A 224 -2.47 6.17 16.40
CA PHE A 224 -2.27 4.74 16.14
C PHE A 224 -3.38 4.11 15.31
N LEU A 225 -4.62 4.58 15.45
CA LEU A 225 -5.74 4.02 14.71
C LEU A 225 -5.72 4.45 13.25
N PHE A 226 -6.13 3.55 12.37
CA PHE A 226 -6.48 3.85 11.00
C PHE A 226 -8.00 3.94 10.87
N ASP A 227 -8.47 4.92 10.10
CA ASP A 227 -9.90 5.12 9.86
C ASP A 227 -10.42 4.25 8.72
N LYS A 228 -11.75 4.20 8.60
CA LYS A 228 -12.38 3.59 7.43
C LYS A 228 -11.79 4.21 6.15
N PRO A 229 -11.34 3.40 5.18
CA PRO A 229 -10.84 3.92 3.92
C PRO A 229 -11.91 4.77 3.21
N VAL A 230 -11.67 6.08 3.12
CA VAL A 230 -12.50 7.04 2.38
C VAL A 230 -11.87 7.46 1.05
N SER A 231 -10.56 7.19 0.88
CA SER A 231 -9.86 7.50 -0.35
C SER A 231 -10.47 6.73 -1.53
N PRO A 232 -10.81 7.41 -2.65
CA PRO A 232 -11.36 6.73 -3.81
C PRO A 232 -10.38 5.73 -4.43
N LEU A 233 -9.08 5.89 -4.21
CA LEU A 233 -8.06 4.91 -4.64
C LEU A 233 -8.25 3.55 -3.96
N LEU A 234 -8.62 3.54 -2.67
CA LEU A 234 -8.85 2.32 -1.89
C LEU A 234 -10.26 1.76 -2.09
N THR A 235 -11.28 2.63 -2.16
CA THR A 235 -12.67 2.18 -2.30
C THR A 235 -12.95 1.65 -3.71
N CYS A 236 -12.45 2.29 -4.77
CA CYS A 236 -12.54 1.78 -6.16
C CYS A 236 -11.69 0.51 -6.37
N ALA A 237 -10.65 0.29 -5.55
CA ALA A 237 -9.89 -0.96 -5.53
C ALA A 237 -10.58 -2.08 -4.73
N GLY A 238 -11.79 -1.86 -4.20
CA GLY A 238 -12.54 -2.88 -3.46
C GLY A 238 -11.99 -3.19 -2.05
N MET A 239 -11.11 -2.35 -1.50
CA MET A 239 -10.39 -2.62 -0.25
C MET A 239 -11.21 -2.26 1.01
N ALA A 240 -12.30 -1.50 0.85
CA ALA A 240 -13.20 -1.10 1.93
C ALA A 240 -14.38 -2.05 2.19
N ARG A 241 -14.43 -3.20 1.48
CA ARG A 241 -15.54 -4.17 1.61
C ARG A 241 -15.64 -4.74 3.02
N ASP A 242 -16.89 -4.94 3.46
CA ASP A 242 -17.29 -5.53 4.74
C ASP A 242 -16.75 -4.81 5.98
N TRP A 243 -16.32 -3.55 5.87
CA TRP A 243 -15.76 -2.80 7.01
C TRP A 243 -16.72 -2.73 8.21
N PRO A 244 -16.27 -2.96 9.47
CA PRO A 244 -14.89 -3.22 9.91
C PRO A 244 -14.54 -4.72 10.14
N ASP A 245 -15.26 -5.67 9.50
CA ASP A 245 -15.09 -7.12 9.71
C ASP A 245 -13.63 -7.55 9.53
N ALA A 246 -13.11 -8.27 10.53
CA ALA A 246 -11.74 -8.80 10.60
C ALA A 246 -10.61 -7.76 10.49
N ARG A 247 -10.87 -6.50 10.86
CA ARG A 247 -9.85 -5.45 10.98
C ARG A 247 -9.56 -5.16 12.43
N GLY A 248 -8.31 -4.80 12.70
CA GLY A 248 -7.89 -4.42 14.03
C GLY A 248 -6.48 -3.90 14.07
N ILE A 249 -6.10 -3.52 15.28
CA ILE A 249 -4.77 -3.02 15.60
C ILE A 249 -4.22 -3.82 16.75
N TRP A 250 -2.96 -4.22 16.62
CA TRP A 250 -2.17 -4.71 17.72
C TRP A 250 -1.08 -3.69 18.04
N HIS A 251 -0.75 -3.52 19.31
CA HIS A 251 0.45 -2.79 19.71
C HIS A 251 1.08 -3.39 20.96
N ASN A 252 2.39 -3.22 21.11
CA ASN A 252 3.09 -3.56 22.34
C ASN A 252 2.67 -2.66 23.51
N ASP A 253 2.98 -3.08 24.73
CA ASP A 253 2.58 -2.34 25.96
C ASP A 253 3.13 -0.90 25.98
N GLN A 254 4.31 -0.68 25.38
CA GLN A 254 4.97 0.64 25.29
C GLN A 254 4.47 1.50 24.12
N LYS A 255 3.59 0.98 23.27
CA LYS A 255 3.07 1.63 22.05
C LYS A 255 4.17 2.15 21.10
N THR A 256 5.26 1.40 21.01
CA THR A 256 6.43 1.67 20.15
C THR A 256 6.58 0.68 18.99
N PHE A 257 5.81 -0.41 19.00
CA PHE A 257 5.70 -1.39 17.93
C PHE A 257 4.21 -1.72 17.72
N LEU A 258 3.71 -1.51 16.51
CA LEU A 258 2.30 -1.60 16.14
C LEU A 258 2.12 -2.41 14.87
N ILE A 259 1.01 -3.12 14.77
CA ILE A 259 0.63 -3.88 13.58
C ILE A 259 -0.84 -3.61 13.28
N TRP A 260 -1.09 -3.03 12.10
CA TRP A 260 -2.45 -2.95 11.56
C TRP A 260 -2.76 -4.21 10.79
N ILE A 261 -3.97 -4.73 10.96
CA ILE A 261 -4.42 -5.98 10.36
C ILE A 261 -5.59 -5.68 9.41
N ASN A 262 -5.47 -6.16 8.16
CA ASN A 262 -6.49 -6.09 7.11
C ASN A 262 -6.97 -4.69 6.69
N GLU A 263 -6.11 -3.67 6.80
CA GLU A 263 -6.40 -2.33 6.25
C GLU A 263 -6.09 -2.32 4.74
N GLU A 264 -4.99 -1.69 4.32
CA GLU A 264 -4.58 -1.63 2.91
C GLU A 264 -3.75 -2.83 2.43
N ASP A 265 -3.24 -3.62 3.37
CA ASP A 265 -2.51 -4.88 3.16
C ASP A 265 -2.92 -5.85 4.29
N HIS A 266 -2.52 -7.13 4.22
CA HIS A 266 -2.81 -8.09 5.31
C HIS A 266 -2.25 -7.60 6.64
N THR A 267 -1.01 -7.11 6.62
CA THR A 267 -0.39 -6.46 7.78
C THR A 267 0.37 -5.20 7.38
N ARG A 268 0.32 -4.19 8.25
CA ARG A 268 1.28 -3.08 8.26
C ARG A 268 2.03 -3.06 9.57
N VAL A 269 3.30 -3.43 9.52
CA VAL A 269 4.20 -3.49 10.69
C VAL A 269 4.89 -2.15 10.85
N ILE A 270 4.84 -1.59 12.05
CA ILE A 270 5.26 -0.23 12.36
C ILE A 270 6.10 -0.23 13.62
N SER A 271 7.29 0.36 13.57
CA SER A 271 8.07 0.76 14.74
C SER A 271 8.14 2.28 14.76
N MET A 272 7.87 2.89 15.91
CA MET A 272 7.93 4.35 16.04
C MET A 272 8.24 4.79 17.46
N GLU A 273 8.78 6.00 17.60
CA GLU A 273 8.97 6.68 18.88
C GLU A 273 9.06 8.20 18.70
N LYS A 274 8.88 8.94 19.79
CA LYS A 274 9.20 10.37 19.85
C LYS A 274 10.71 10.58 19.84
N GLY A 275 11.16 11.73 19.33
CA GLY A 275 12.57 12.07 19.22
C GLY A 275 13.24 11.50 17.97
N GLY A 276 14.58 11.53 18.00
CA GLY A 276 15.42 11.38 16.81
C GLY A 276 16.16 10.06 16.67
N ASN A 277 15.91 9.07 17.53
CA ASN A 277 16.68 7.82 17.56
C ASN A 277 16.17 6.79 16.53
N MET A 278 16.35 7.09 15.24
CA MET A 278 16.02 6.20 14.12
C MET A 278 16.72 4.84 14.22
N LYS A 279 17.94 4.78 14.76
CA LYS A 279 18.67 3.53 14.92
C LYS A 279 17.90 2.56 15.83
N ARG A 280 17.49 3.02 17.02
CA ARG A 280 16.70 2.22 17.97
C ARG A 280 15.32 1.84 17.41
N VAL A 281 14.67 2.75 16.67
CA VAL A 281 13.42 2.45 15.97
C VAL A 281 13.62 1.29 14.99
N PHE A 282 14.70 1.31 14.21
CA PHE A 282 15.01 0.28 13.23
C PHE A 282 15.45 -1.04 13.86
N GLU A 283 16.24 -1.01 14.94
CA GLU A 283 16.59 -2.21 15.70
C GLU A 283 15.34 -2.94 16.22
N ARG A 284 14.40 -2.21 16.82
CA ARG A 284 13.11 -2.76 17.26
C ARG A 284 12.27 -3.25 16.07
N PHE A 285 12.28 -2.53 14.96
CA PHE A 285 11.58 -2.91 13.73
C PHE A 285 12.06 -4.26 13.19
N CYS A 286 13.37 -4.43 13.00
CA CYS A 286 13.94 -5.68 12.49
C CYS A 286 13.70 -6.85 13.45
N LYS A 287 13.97 -6.64 14.75
CA LYS A 287 13.72 -7.65 15.78
C LYS A 287 12.26 -8.11 15.78
N GLY A 288 11.32 -7.16 15.80
CA GLY A 288 9.90 -7.46 15.81
C GLY A 288 9.44 -8.17 14.54
N LEU A 289 9.89 -7.71 13.37
CA LEU A 289 9.50 -8.30 12.10
C LEU A 289 10.01 -9.74 11.93
N GLN A 290 11.26 -10.00 12.31
CA GLN A 290 11.85 -11.35 12.29
C GLN A 290 11.15 -12.30 13.27
N GLU A 291 10.78 -11.82 14.46
CA GLU A 291 10.07 -12.65 15.43
C GLU A 291 8.63 -12.96 15.00
N VAL A 292 7.93 -11.99 14.40
CA VAL A 292 6.60 -12.21 13.81
C VAL A 292 6.67 -13.23 12.68
N GLU A 293 7.66 -13.11 11.79
CA GLU A 293 7.89 -14.07 10.71
C GLU A 293 8.12 -15.47 11.24
N ARG A 294 9.01 -15.61 12.23
CA ARG A 294 9.32 -16.88 12.90
C ARG A 294 8.06 -17.55 13.46
N LEU A 295 7.21 -16.79 14.16
CA LEU A 295 5.97 -17.29 14.77
C LEU A 295 4.90 -17.68 13.74
N ILE A 296 4.84 -16.97 12.60
CA ILE A 296 3.94 -17.32 11.48
C ILE A 296 4.43 -18.62 10.81
N GLN A 297 5.73 -18.76 10.59
CA GLN A 297 6.35 -19.97 10.02
C GLN A 297 6.18 -21.20 10.90
N GLU A 298 6.26 -21.06 12.23
CA GLU A 298 5.97 -22.15 13.17
C GLU A 298 4.55 -22.73 13.03
N LYS A 299 3.62 -21.95 12.48
CA LYS A 299 2.24 -22.37 12.20
C LYS A 299 2.03 -22.86 10.76
N GLY A 300 3.10 -22.98 9.98
CA GLY A 300 3.06 -23.47 8.60
C GLY A 300 2.66 -22.42 7.56
N TRP A 301 2.69 -21.14 7.91
CA TRP A 301 2.40 -20.04 6.98
C TRP A 301 3.67 -19.35 6.52
N GLU A 302 3.62 -18.76 5.33
CA GLU A 302 4.74 -18.01 4.76
C GLU A 302 4.30 -16.60 4.38
N PHE A 303 5.25 -15.69 4.27
CA PHE A 303 5.01 -14.42 3.59
C PHE A 303 5.12 -14.56 2.07
N MET A 304 4.29 -13.81 1.33
CA MET A 304 4.43 -13.69 -0.11
C MET A 304 5.75 -12.96 -0.43
N TRP A 305 6.69 -13.68 -1.02
CA TRP A 305 8.00 -13.16 -1.38
C TRP A 305 8.56 -13.92 -2.59
N ASN A 306 9.24 -13.18 -3.48
CA ASN A 306 10.07 -13.78 -4.52
C ASN A 306 11.32 -12.91 -4.79
N GLU A 307 12.31 -13.50 -5.48
CA GLU A 307 13.60 -12.86 -5.70
C GLU A 307 13.52 -11.58 -6.56
N ARG A 308 12.62 -11.53 -7.54
CA ARG A 308 12.52 -10.40 -8.48
C ARG A 308 11.75 -9.20 -7.90
N LEU A 309 10.77 -9.42 -7.02
CA LEU A 309 9.90 -8.38 -6.45
C LEU A 309 10.11 -8.15 -4.95
N GLY A 310 10.88 -8.98 -4.27
CA GLY A 310 10.94 -8.97 -2.81
C GLY A 310 9.60 -9.36 -2.19
N TYR A 311 9.21 -8.68 -1.11
CA TYR A 311 7.91 -8.90 -0.48
C TYR A 311 6.78 -8.34 -1.36
N ILE A 312 5.75 -9.18 -1.53
CA ILE A 312 4.58 -8.85 -2.34
C ILE A 312 3.50 -8.20 -1.47
N LEU A 313 3.00 -7.07 -1.95
CA LEU A 313 1.92 -6.29 -1.33
C LEU A 313 0.91 -5.90 -2.40
N THR A 314 -0.22 -5.35 -1.96
CA THR A 314 -1.37 -5.03 -2.81
C THR A 314 -1.05 -4.01 -3.90
N CYS A 315 -0.33 -2.95 -3.52
CA CYS A 315 0.01 -1.88 -4.44
C CYS A 315 1.44 -2.07 -4.98
N PRO A 316 1.67 -2.03 -6.31
CA PRO A 316 3.00 -2.11 -6.90
C PRO A 316 4.02 -1.10 -6.32
N SER A 317 3.56 0.05 -5.83
CA SER A 317 4.46 1.04 -5.22
C SER A 317 5.10 0.61 -3.90
N ASN A 318 4.60 -0.46 -3.28
CA ASN A 318 5.06 -1.01 -2.00
C ASN A 318 5.80 -2.36 -2.16
N LEU A 319 6.11 -2.80 -3.37
CA LEU A 319 6.95 -3.98 -3.58
C LEU A 319 8.37 -3.80 -3.01
N GLY A 320 9.10 -4.91 -2.92
CA GLY A 320 10.47 -4.96 -2.46
C GLY A 320 10.52 -5.02 -0.95
N THR A 321 11.00 -3.95 -0.36
CA THR A 321 11.06 -3.80 1.09
C THR A 321 9.71 -3.48 1.72
N GLY A 322 8.77 -2.90 0.94
CA GLY A 322 7.58 -2.21 1.44
C GLY A 322 7.88 -1.06 2.39
N LEU A 323 9.16 -0.70 2.54
CA LEU A 323 9.64 0.08 3.67
C LEU A 323 9.39 1.56 3.45
N ARG A 324 8.94 2.21 4.51
CA ARG A 324 8.91 3.65 4.63
C ARG A 324 9.45 4.05 5.99
N ALA A 325 10.73 4.42 6.01
CA ALA A 325 11.38 5.08 7.13
C ALA A 325 11.27 6.60 6.96
N GLY A 326 10.94 7.29 8.04
CA GLY A 326 10.76 8.73 7.99
C GLY A 326 10.70 9.39 9.36
N VAL A 327 10.68 10.71 9.32
CA VAL A 327 10.67 11.59 10.49
C VAL A 327 9.65 12.69 10.34
N HIS A 328 9.12 13.15 11.47
CA HIS A 328 8.56 14.49 11.55
C HIS A 328 9.66 15.48 11.87
N VAL A 329 9.95 16.40 10.94
CA VAL A 329 11.06 17.36 11.06
C VAL A 329 10.57 18.79 10.85
N LYS A 330 11.04 19.70 11.71
CA LYS A 330 10.81 21.15 11.61
C LYS A 330 11.84 21.79 10.69
N LEU A 331 11.39 22.43 9.61
CA LEU A 331 12.25 23.07 8.61
C LEU A 331 11.72 24.47 8.21
N PRO A 332 11.56 25.42 9.15
CA PRO A 332 10.88 26.71 8.90
C PRO A 332 11.56 27.62 7.87
N ARG A 333 12.88 27.53 7.70
CA ARG A 333 13.62 28.30 6.69
C ARG A 333 13.70 27.53 5.39
N LEU A 334 14.15 26.28 5.43
CA LEU A 334 14.38 25.45 4.25
C LEU A 334 13.07 25.17 3.48
N SER A 335 11.93 25.10 4.17
CA SER A 335 10.63 24.91 3.50
C SER A 335 10.22 26.04 2.55
N LYS A 336 10.80 27.23 2.72
CA LYS A 336 10.54 28.42 1.90
C LYS A 336 11.57 28.58 0.77
N ASP A 337 12.64 27.79 0.80
CA ASP A 337 13.69 27.84 -0.21
C ASP A 337 13.26 27.07 -1.47
N ALA A 338 13.35 27.72 -2.63
CA ALA A 338 12.98 27.13 -3.92
C ALA A 338 13.79 25.87 -4.28
N ARG A 339 14.97 25.68 -3.67
CA ARG A 339 15.86 24.55 -3.90
C ARG A 339 15.44 23.28 -3.18
N LEU A 340 14.55 23.34 -2.18
CA LEU A 340 14.17 22.19 -1.36
C LEU A 340 13.69 21.00 -2.20
N GLN A 341 12.84 21.22 -3.21
CA GLN A 341 12.34 20.12 -4.03
C GLN A 341 13.46 19.41 -4.78
N LYS A 342 14.45 20.15 -5.29
CA LYS A 342 15.62 19.57 -5.97
C LYS A 342 16.53 18.83 -4.99
N ILE A 343 16.70 19.36 -3.78
CA ILE A 343 17.44 18.69 -2.69
C ILE A 343 16.79 17.35 -2.35
N LEU A 344 15.47 17.32 -2.11
CA LEU A 344 14.74 16.09 -1.81
C LEU A 344 14.85 15.06 -2.94
N ASN A 345 14.68 15.49 -4.19
CA ASN A 345 14.79 14.62 -5.36
C ASN A 345 16.18 13.99 -5.49
N ASN A 346 17.24 14.79 -5.28
CA ASN A 346 18.62 14.31 -5.36
C ASN A 346 18.97 13.37 -4.19
N LEU A 347 18.41 13.62 -3.00
CA LEU A 347 18.58 12.77 -1.80
C LEU A 347 17.64 11.56 -1.76
N ARG A 348 16.77 11.38 -2.77
CA ARG A 348 15.78 10.28 -2.82
C ARG A 348 14.79 10.28 -1.66
N LEU A 349 14.40 11.48 -1.23
CA LEU A 349 13.41 11.70 -0.20
C LEU A 349 12.11 12.26 -0.78
N GLN A 350 11.00 11.99 -0.12
CA GLN A 350 9.70 12.59 -0.40
C GLN A 350 9.20 13.35 0.84
N LYS A 351 8.47 14.43 0.62
CA LYS A 351 7.77 15.19 1.67
C LYS A 351 6.25 14.95 1.62
N ARG A 352 5.60 14.86 2.77
CA ARG A 352 4.13 14.84 2.93
C ARG A 352 3.72 15.80 4.05
N GLY A 353 2.41 16.08 4.16
CA GLY A 353 1.88 16.82 5.31
C GLY A 353 1.97 16.03 6.61
N THR A 354 1.71 16.70 7.72
CA THR A 354 1.98 16.17 9.07
C THR A 354 1.09 14.99 9.45
N GLY A 355 -0.09 14.86 8.84
CA GLY A 355 -1.01 13.73 9.02
C GLY A 355 -0.93 12.65 7.92
N GLY A 356 0.07 12.71 7.03
CA GLY A 356 0.25 11.74 5.96
C GLY A 356 -0.11 12.26 4.57
N VAL A 357 -0.46 11.34 3.66
CA VAL A 357 -0.49 11.56 2.20
C VAL A 357 -1.54 12.54 1.70
N ASP A 358 -2.64 12.67 2.44
CA ASP A 358 -3.79 13.50 2.05
C ASP A 358 -3.91 14.77 2.91
N THR A 359 -2.88 15.09 3.70
CA THR A 359 -2.91 16.25 4.61
C THR A 359 -1.93 17.33 4.19
N ALA A 360 -2.28 18.59 4.48
CA ALA A 360 -1.33 19.70 4.37
C ALA A 360 -0.29 19.65 5.51
N ALA A 361 0.85 20.30 5.31
CA ALA A 361 1.81 20.50 6.39
C ALA A 361 1.21 21.46 7.44
N VAL A 362 1.32 21.10 8.72
CA VAL A 362 0.93 21.99 9.83
C VAL A 362 2.13 22.85 10.20
N GLY A 363 2.07 24.13 9.83
CA GLY A 363 3.15 25.09 10.06
C GLY A 363 4.40 24.75 9.25
N SER A 364 5.50 24.43 9.94
CA SER A 364 6.81 24.13 9.33
C SER A 364 7.27 22.69 9.59
N THR A 365 6.35 21.79 9.95
CA THR A 365 6.65 20.38 10.22
C THR A 365 6.27 19.51 9.03
N PHE A 366 7.22 18.71 8.55
CA PHE A 366 7.04 17.82 7.40
C PHE A 366 7.27 16.36 7.78
N ASP A 367 6.51 15.46 7.16
CA ASP A 367 6.84 14.03 7.09
C ASP A 367 7.84 13.83 5.94
N ILE A 368 9.10 13.57 6.28
CA ILE A 368 10.17 13.27 5.33
C ILE A 368 10.48 11.78 5.40
N SER A 369 10.49 11.10 4.26
CA SER A 369 10.76 9.65 4.18
C SER A 369 11.46 9.26 2.89
N ASN A 370 11.99 8.03 2.82
CA ASN A 370 12.52 7.47 1.58
C ASN A 370 11.44 7.44 0.48
N LEU A 371 11.87 7.76 -0.75
CA LEU A 371 11.04 7.70 -1.94
C LEU A 371 10.98 6.26 -2.52
N ASP A 372 12.13 5.61 -2.56
CA ASP A 372 12.36 4.29 -3.17
C ASP A 372 11.99 3.15 -2.22
N ARG A 373 11.54 2.00 -2.76
CA ARG A 373 11.18 0.80 -1.97
C ARG A 373 11.68 -0.52 -2.57
N LEU A 374 11.93 -0.54 -3.88
CA LEU A 374 12.39 -1.70 -4.65
C LEU A 374 13.79 -1.41 -5.22
N GLY A 375 14.61 -2.45 -5.34
CA GLY A 375 16.01 -2.38 -5.81
C GLY A 375 17.07 -1.89 -4.80
N LYS A 376 16.66 -1.55 -3.57
CA LYS A 376 17.56 -1.26 -2.43
C LYS A 376 17.06 -1.96 -1.19
N SER A 377 17.97 -2.47 -0.38
CA SER A 377 17.63 -3.18 0.86
C SER A 377 17.08 -2.24 1.95
N GLU A 378 16.45 -2.80 2.98
CA GLU A 378 15.92 -2.04 4.11
C GLU A 378 17.00 -1.21 4.81
N VAL A 379 18.17 -1.81 5.06
CA VAL A 379 19.35 -1.11 5.61
C VAL A 379 19.78 0.06 4.74
N GLU A 380 19.88 -0.13 3.42
CA GLU A 380 20.27 0.95 2.49
C GLU A 380 19.25 2.09 2.49
N LEU A 381 17.95 1.77 2.49
CA LEU A 381 16.88 2.77 2.52
C LEU A 381 16.86 3.57 3.82
N VAL A 382 17.05 2.91 4.97
CA VAL A 382 17.14 3.61 6.27
C VAL A 382 18.39 4.49 6.33
N GLN A 383 19.53 4.02 5.81
CA GLN A 383 20.74 4.85 5.76
C GLN A 383 20.55 6.08 4.86
N ILE A 384 19.87 5.96 3.72
CA ILE A 384 19.50 7.11 2.86
C ILE A 384 18.69 8.15 3.64
N VAL A 385 17.72 7.70 4.45
CA VAL A 385 16.93 8.60 5.31
C VAL A 385 17.80 9.25 6.37
N VAL A 386 18.68 8.49 7.04
CA VAL A 386 19.59 9.02 8.06
C VAL A 386 20.50 10.10 7.48
N ASP A 387 21.14 9.84 6.34
CA ASP A 387 22.06 10.77 5.71
C ASP A 387 21.33 12.01 5.17
N GLY A 388 20.19 11.79 4.50
CA GLY A 388 19.39 12.85 3.91
C GLY A 388 18.75 13.77 4.96
N VAL A 389 18.20 13.23 6.05
CA VAL A 389 17.62 14.05 7.13
C VAL A 389 18.70 14.87 7.83
N ASN A 390 19.88 14.30 8.08
CA ASN A 390 21.01 15.06 8.63
C ASN A 390 21.43 16.23 7.71
N TYR A 391 21.43 16.01 6.39
CA TYR A 391 21.69 17.07 5.41
C TYR A 391 20.64 18.18 5.45
N LEU A 392 19.35 17.83 5.55
CA LEU A 392 18.27 18.81 5.66
C LEU A 392 18.40 19.65 6.94
N ILE A 393 18.78 19.02 8.06
CA ILE A 393 19.03 19.72 9.33
C ILE A 393 20.25 20.65 9.21
N ASP A 394 21.33 20.25 8.54
CA ASP A 394 22.48 21.13 8.28
C ASP A 394 22.09 22.35 7.43
N CYS A 395 21.28 22.13 6.39
CA CYS A 395 20.74 23.21 5.57
C CYS A 395 19.86 24.17 6.39
N GLU A 396 18.98 23.67 7.24
CA GLU A 396 18.17 24.51 8.14
C GLU A 396 19.06 25.36 9.06
N LYS A 397 20.06 24.73 9.72
CA LYS A 397 21.02 25.41 10.60
C LYS A 397 21.84 26.50 9.89
N ARG A 398 22.18 26.30 8.62
CA ARG A 398 22.87 27.32 7.79
C ARG A 398 21.95 28.51 7.52
N LEU A 399 20.73 28.24 7.08
CA LEU A 399 19.75 29.29 6.79
C LEU A 399 19.37 30.09 8.05
N GLU A 400 19.29 29.46 9.22
CA GLU A 400 19.11 30.13 10.51
C GLU A 400 20.22 31.15 10.81
N LYS A 401 21.44 30.88 10.35
CA LYS A 401 22.62 31.77 10.49
C LYS A 401 22.79 32.74 9.33
N GLY A 402 21.83 32.80 8.38
CA GLY A 402 21.94 33.61 7.17
C GLY A 402 23.00 33.13 6.18
N GLN A 403 23.40 31.86 6.24
CA GLN A 403 24.39 31.25 5.35
C GLN A 403 23.70 30.55 4.17
N ASP A 404 24.39 30.51 3.04
CA ASP A 404 23.89 29.80 1.85
C ASP A 404 24.01 28.26 1.97
N ILE A 405 23.16 27.56 1.22
CA ILE A 405 23.09 26.10 1.15
C ILE A 405 23.38 25.61 -0.26
N ARG A 406 23.79 24.34 -0.40
CA ARG A 406 24.06 23.74 -1.71
C ARG A 406 23.02 22.68 -2.04
N ILE A 407 22.86 22.42 -3.33
CA ILE A 407 22.11 21.25 -3.81
C ILE A 407 23.09 20.07 -3.82
N PRO A 408 22.83 18.97 -3.10
CA PRO A 408 23.71 17.80 -3.13
C PRO A 408 23.65 17.12 -4.49
N PRO A 409 24.69 16.39 -4.94
CA PRO A 409 24.61 15.61 -6.17
C PRO A 409 23.53 14.51 -6.05
N PRO A 410 22.92 14.08 -7.17
CA PRO A 410 21.91 13.01 -7.13
C PRO A 410 22.54 11.67 -6.72
N ILE A 411 21.87 10.94 -5.83
CA ILE A 411 22.24 9.57 -5.45
C ILE A 411 21.95 8.62 -6.62
N SER A 412 22.88 7.71 -6.94
CA SER A 412 22.66 6.66 -7.94
C SER A 412 21.45 5.79 -7.58
N GLN A 413 20.64 5.41 -8.58
CA GLN A 413 19.47 4.56 -8.37
C GLN A 413 19.87 3.11 -8.08
N PHE A 414 20.58 2.51 -9.02
CA PHE A 414 21.06 1.13 -8.94
C PHE A 414 22.59 1.14 -9.00
N LYS A 415 23.21 0.09 -8.46
CA LYS A 415 24.66 -0.10 -8.53
C LYS A 415 25.06 -0.67 -9.88
#